data_AF-A0A2V8T3Z3-F1
#
_entry.id   AF-A0A2V8T3Z3-F1
#
_cell.length_a   1.000
_cell.length_b   1.000
_cell.length_c   1.000
_cell.angle_alpha   90.00
_cell.angle_beta   90.00
_cell.angle_gamma   90.00
#
_symmetry.space_group_name_H-M   'P 1'
#
loop_
_entity.id
_entity.type
_entity.pdbx_description
1 polymer ?
#
loop_
_entity_poly.entity_id
_entity_poly.type
_entity_poly.pdbx_seq_one_letter_code
_entity_poly.pdbx_strand_id
1 'polypeptide(L)'
;MVAEANSAAIVVLLTAGSQEEASRLAEMLVGAHLAACVQILPQMESVYRWKGEVHRAPEFLLLAKTTAACFDELEREVRALHTYDTP
;
A
#
# COMPACT_ATOMS: atom_id res chain seq x y z
N MET A 1 -30.47 6.98 11.54
CA MET A 1 -30.50 6.59 10.11
C MET A 1 -29.25 7.19 9.48
N VAL A 2 -28.12 6.50 9.62
CA VAL A 2 -26.84 6.96 9.08
C VAL A 2 -26.93 6.70 7.58
N ALA A 3 -26.86 7.75 6.77
CA ALA A 3 -26.76 7.58 5.33
C ALA A 3 -25.50 6.74 5.06
N GLU A 4 -25.66 5.58 4.43
CA GLU A 4 -24.53 4.89 3.80
C GLU A 4 -24.01 5.84 2.72
N ALA A 5 -22.94 6.56 3.04
CA ALA A 5 -22.14 7.21 2.03
C ALA A 5 -21.52 6.09 1.21
N ASN A 6 -22.08 5.85 0.03
CA ASN A 6 -21.53 4.91 -0.95
C ASN A 6 -20.18 5.47 -1.42
N SER A 7 -19.12 5.18 -0.66
CA SER A 7 -17.76 5.62 -0.91
C SER A 7 -17.22 4.86 -2.11
N ALA A 8 -16.71 5.58 -3.11
CA ALA A 8 -16.21 4.99 -4.34
C ALA A 8 -15.12 3.96 -4.04
N ALA A 9 -15.26 2.76 -4.62
CA ALA A 9 -14.22 1.74 -4.55
C ALA A 9 -12.99 2.20 -5.34
N ILE A 10 -11.81 2.03 -4.74
CA ILE A 10 -10.51 2.36 -5.32
C ILE A 10 -9.54 1.20 -5.15
N VAL A 11 -8.49 1.19 -5.97
CA VAL A 11 -7.32 0.34 -5.78
C VAL A 11 -6.14 1.22 -5.44
N VAL A 12 -5.54 1.01 -4.27
CA VAL A 12 -4.30 1.65 -3.86
C VAL A 12 -3.15 0.75 -4.27
N LEU A 13 -2.21 1.32 -5.02
CA LEU A 13 -0.96 0.67 -5.39
C LEU A 13 0.12 1.19 -4.44
N LEU A 14 0.78 0.29 -3.72
CA LEU A 14 1.97 0.61 -2.92
C LEU A 14 3.02 -0.48 -3.12
N THR A 15 4.29 -0.13 -2.99
CA THR A 15 5.39 -1.09 -3.03
C THR A 15 5.98 -1.32 -1.64
N ALA A 16 6.76 -2.38 -1.46
CA ALA A 16 7.51 -2.66 -0.24
C ALA A 16 8.88 -3.27 -0.60
N GLY A 17 9.89 -3.04 0.25
CA GLY A 17 11.26 -3.45 -0.01
C GLY A 17 11.54 -4.94 0.21
N SER A 18 10.64 -5.65 0.89
CA SER A 18 10.77 -7.09 1.16
C SER A 18 9.42 -7.81 1.19
N GLN A 19 9.46 -9.14 1.04
CA GLN A 19 8.26 -9.98 1.12
C GLN A 19 7.63 -9.92 2.53
N GLU A 20 8.46 -9.89 3.57
CA GLU A 20 8.04 -9.81 4.97
C GLU A 20 7.33 -8.49 5.25
N GLU A 21 7.89 -7.37 4.76
CA GLU A 21 7.25 -6.06 4.88
C GLU A 21 5.91 -6.01 4.12
N ALA A 22 5.88 -6.52 2.88
CA ALA A 22 4.65 -6.60 2.09
C ALA A 22 3.56 -7.42 2.81
N SER A 23 3.92 -8.58 3.36
CA SER A 23 2.98 -9.42 4.12
C SER A 23 2.46 -8.70 5.36
N ARG A 24 3.35 -8.06 6.13
CA ARG A 24 2.95 -7.31 7.35
C ARG A 24 2.01 -6.15 7.03
N LEU A 25 2.27 -5.40 5.96
CA LEU A 25 1.39 -4.31 5.52
C LEU A 25 0.03 -4.86 5.07
N ALA A 26 0.00 -5.93 4.28
CA ALA A 26 -1.25 -6.55 3.84
C ALA A 26 -2.10 -7.06 5.02
N GLU A 27 -1.49 -7.76 5.98
CA GLU A 27 -2.16 -8.25 7.19
C GLU A 27 -2.70 -7.10 8.03
N MET A 28 -1.92 -6.03 8.22
CA MET A 28 -2.36 -4.85 8.96
C MET A 28 -3.56 -4.20 8.28
N LEU A 29 -3.49 -3.95 6.97
CA LEU A 29 -4.54 -3.25 6.23
C LEU A 29 -5.88 -4.01 6.26
N VAL A 30 -5.82 -5.33 6.13
CA VAL A 30 -7.02 -6.17 6.20
C VAL A 30 -7.50 -6.30 7.65
N GLY A 31 -6.60 -6.54 8.60
CA GLY A 31 -6.92 -6.70 10.02
C GLY A 31 -7.51 -5.44 10.67
N ALA A 32 -7.12 -4.26 10.20
CA ALA A 32 -7.64 -2.97 10.64
C ALA A 32 -8.87 -2.49 9.84
N HIS A 33 -9.40 -3.31 8.93
CA HIS A 33 -10.52 -2.96 8.04
C HIS A 33 -10.27 -1.74 7.14
N LEU A 34 -9.01 -1.44 6.82
CA LEU A 34 -8.61 -0.35 5.92
C LEU A 34 -8.55 -0.79 4.46
N ALA A 35 -8.49 -2.09 4.20
CA ALA A 35 -8.69 -2.70 2.90
C ALA A 35 -9.56 -3.96 3.02
N ALA A 36 -10.43 -4.19 2.04
CA ALA A 36 -11.21 -5.42 1.97
C ALA A 36 -10.34 -6.62 1.61
N CYS A 37 -9.35 -6.41 0.73
CA CYS A 37 -8.32 -7.39 0.41
C CYS A 37 -7.06 -6.72 -0.13
N VAL A 38 -5.94 -7.44 -0.06
CA VAL A 38 -4.66 -7.03 -0.64
C VAL A 38 -4.10 -8.22 -1.43
N GLN A 39 -3.66 -7.97 -2.66
CA GLN A 39 -2.89 -8.94 -3.43
C GLN A 39 -1.43 -8.52 -3.43
N ILE A 40 -0.52 -9.44 -3.17
CA ILE A 40 0.93 -9.24 -3.24
C ILE A 40 1.44 -9.94 -4.49
N LEU A 41 2.04 -9.19 -5.39
CA LEU A 41 2.69 -9.73 -6.58
C LEU A 41 4.10 -10.25 -6.21
N PRO A 42 4.63 -11.24 -6.94
CA PRO A 42 6.02 -11.66 -6.78
C PRO A 42 7.00 -10.51 -6.95
N GLN A 43 8.24 -10.72 -6.49
CA GLN A 43 9.31 -9.72 -6.61
C GLN A 43 9.42 -9.18 -8.05
N MET A 44 9.47 -7.85 -8.14
CA MET A 44 9.62 -7.09 -9.37
C MET A 44 10.75 -6.07 -9.23
N GLU A 45 11.13 -5.42 -10.33
CA GLU A 45 12.15 -4.36 -10.33
C GLU A 45 11.49 -2.99 -10.47
N SER A 46 11.73 -2.11 -9.50
CA SER A 46 11.38 -0.70 -9.56
C SER A 46 12.55 0.12 -10.11
N VAL A 47 12.28 0.94 -11.12
CA VAL A 47 13.27 1.84 -11.74
C VAL A 47 12.81 3.29 -11.54
N TYR A 48 13.62 4.09 -10.85
CA TYR A 48 13.26 5.46 -10.50
C TYR A 48 14.48 6.40 -10.49
N ARG A 49 14.24 7.71 -10.43
CA ARG A 49 15.30 8.72 -10.30
C ARG A 49 15.38 9.24 -8.87
N TRP A 50 16.56 9.20 -8.28
CA TRP A 50 16.82 9.76 -6.95
C TRP A 50 18.16 10.49 -6.95
N LYS A 51 18.20 11.68 -6.35
CA LYS A 51 19.40 12.55 -6.29
C LYS A 51 20.14 12.73 -7.64
N GLY A 52 19.39 12.73 -8.74
CA GLY A 52 19.90 12.92 -10.10
C GLY A 52 20.28 11.64 -10.84
N GLU A 53 20.34 10.49 -10.16
CA GLU A 53 20.75 9.21 -10.72
C GLU A 53 19.57 8.25 -10.92
N VAL A 54 19.72 7.29 -11.84
CA VAL A 54 18.73 6.23 -12.06
C VAL A 54 19.05 5.06 -11.15
N HIS A 55 18.12 4.71 -10.27
CA HIS A 55 18.20 3.59 -9.35
C HIS A 55 17.31 2.44 -9.81
N ARG A 56 17.70 1.23 -9.39
CA ARG A 56 16.93 0.00 -9.54
C ARG A 56 16.85 -0.66 -8.18
N ALA A 57 15.66 -1.09 -7.78
CA ALA A 57 15.46 -1.79 -6.51
C ALA A 57 14.51 -2.98 -6.70
N PRO A 58 14.79 -4.14 -6.09
CA PRO A 58 13.81 -5.22 -6.01
C PRO A 58 12.69 -4.82 -5.04
N GLU A 59 11.44 -4.95 -5.47
CA GLU A 59 10.27 -4.58 -4.68
C GLU A 59 9.12 -5.57 -4.86
N PHE A 60 8.13 -5.48 -3.99
CA PHE A 60 6.88 -6.22 -4.08
C PHE A 60 5.74 -5.23 -4.25
N LEU A 61 4.90 -5.40 -5.28
CA LEU A 61 3.73 -4.54 -5.50
C LEU A 61 2.52 -5.12 -4.75
N LEU A 62 1.87 -4.27 -3.94
CA LEU A 62 0.62 -4.57 -3.28
C LEU A 62 -0.52 -3.83 -3.97
N LEU A 63 -1.63 -4.55 -4.19
CA LEU A 63 -2.87 -4.02 -4.74
C LEU A 63 -3.97 -4.10 -3.68
N ALA A 64 -4.16 -3.02 -2.92
CA ALA A 64 -5.14 -2.93 -1.85
C ALA A 64 -6.49 -2.40 -2.37
N LYS A 65 -7.55 -3.19 -2.22
CA LYS A 65 -8.92 -2.80 -2.63
C LYS A 65 -9.60 -2.19 -1.42
N THR A 66 -9.97 -0.92 -1.52
CA THR A 66 -10.58 -0.16 -0.44
C THR A 66 -11.62 0.82 -0.98
N THR A 67 -12.12 1.69 -0.12
CA THR A 67 -12.98 2.80 -0.51
C THR A 67 -12.24 4.14 -0.34
N ALA A 68 -12.64 5.17 -1.08
CA ALA A 68 -12.03 6.49 -1.00
C ALA A 68 -12.03 7.06 0.44
N ALA A 69 -13.09 6.81 1.21
CA ALA A 69 -13.21 7.21 2.61
C ALA A 69 -12.17 6.58 3.55
N CYS A 70 -11.59 5.43 3.19
CA CYS A 70 -10.57 4.75 3.99
C CYS A 70 -9.13 5.17 3.61
N PHE A 71 -8.96 5.96 2.54
CA PHE A 71 -7.65 6.24 1.97
C PHE A 71 -6.72 6.98 2.94
N ASP A 72 -7.19 8.05 3.57
CA ASP A 72 -6.35 8.88 4.46
C ASP A 72 -5.82 8.07 5.66
N GLU A 73 -6.66 7.17 6.20
CA GLU A 73 -6.26 6.29 7.30
C GLU A 73 -5.33 5.17 6.82
N LEU A 74 -5.62 4.56 5.68
CA LEU A 74 -4.74 3.59 5.04
C LEU A 74 -3.34 4.17 4.80
N GLU A 75 -3.26 5.38 4.23
CA GLU A 75 -1.99 6.06 3.96
C GLU A 75 -1.21 6.30 5.25
N ARG A 76 -1.89 6.79 6.30
CA ARG A 76 -1.26 7.06 7.59
C ARG A 76 -0.65 5.79 8.19
N GLU A 77 -1.38 4.69 8.21
CA GLU A 77 -0.89 3.43 8.78
C GLU A 77 0.24 2.82 7.94
N VAL A 78 0.16 2.92 6.61
CA VAL A 78 1.26 2.52 5.72
C VAL A 78 2.51 3.34 6.04
N ARG A 79 2.43 4.67 6.09
CA ARG A 79 3.57 5.55 6.39
C ARG A 79 4.17 5.27 7.78
N ALA A 80 3.36 4.93 8.76
CA ALA A 80 3.83 4.63 10.12
C ALA A 80 4.62 3.31 10.21
N LEU A 81 4.33 2.34 9.35
CA LEU A 81 4.96 1.02 9.37
C LEU A 81 6.03 0.82 8.31
N HIS A 82 5.97 1.56 7.20
CA HIS A 82 6.87 1.36 6.08
C HIS A 82 8.31 1.76 6.44
N THR A 83 9.27 0.97 5.97
CA THR A 83 10.71 1.20 6.13
C THR A 83 11.27 2.33 5.28
N TYR A 84 10.53 2.80 4.27
CA TYR A 84 10.95 3.91 3.41
C TYR A 84 10.44 5.21 3.98
N ASP A 85 11.20 6.29 3.80
CA ASP A 85 10.79 7.63 4.26
C ASP A 85 9.69 8.23 3.38
N THR A 86 9.65 7.85 2.09
CA THR A 86 8.65 8.32 1.10
C THR A 86 8.01 7.14 0.37
N PRO A 87 7.17 6.35 1.05
CA PRO A 87 6.37 5.30 0.44
C PRO A 87 5.15 5.88 -0.29
#